data_AF-A0AAV5SJG2-F1
#
_entry.id   AF-A0AAV5SJG2-F1
#
_cell.length_a   1.000
_cell.length_b   1.000
_cell.length_c   1.000
_cell.angle_alpha   90.00
_cell.angle_beta   90.00
_cell.angle_gamma   90.00
#
_symmetry.space_group_name_H-M   'P 1'
#
loop_
_entity.id
_entity.type
_entity.pdbx_description
1 polymer ?
#
loop_
_entity_poly.entity_id
_entity_poly.type
_entity_poly.pdbx_seq_one_letter_code
_entity_poly.pdbx_strand_id
1 'polypeptide(L)'
;MYDDANESGYNSSVPLPSSSQFDPSVVLPSSSLTYRDSIQEVGMETLDKLIEDNAQKAYDDMKKMYAEGSSKDPELLWRLGKACHSIASDYDRMNPKKKELVLEGRGYAQAAASLNDHKFIILKWAAILTGSATDYVGTKEKIEQGNVFKSYLDKALAMDSKEYSLLHMRGRYAYSVANLSWLERKAAAAFFATPPEATIDEALRDFLAANDVRKGWIENIVYIARCYIAKKDSKNAVIYLNEAIKLEATDDSEKELIDEAKGLLKKHGG
;
A
#
# COMPACT_ATOMS: atom_id res chain seq x y z
N MET A 1 20.91 32.98 -12.82
CA MET A 1 19.46 33.28 -12.77
C MET A 1 18.76 31.94 -12.85
N TYR A 2 18.50 31.34 -11.69
CA TYR A 2 17.61 30.20 -11.56
C TYR A 2 16.29 30.79 -11.09
N ASP A 3 15.23 30.60 -11.88
CA ASP A 3 13.87 30.96 -11.52
C ASP A 3 13.31 29.88 -10.59
N ASP A 4 13.22 30.20 -9.31
CA ASP A 4 12.39 29.51 -8.33
C ASP A 4 10.94 29.98 -8.52
N ALA A 5 10.10 29.13 -9.10
CA ALA A 5 8.65 29.30 -9.04
C ALA A 5 7.91 27.98 -9.31
N ASN A 6 7.67 27.17 -8.28
CA ASN A 6 6.38 26.50 -8.12
C ASN A 6 6.18 25.98 -6.67
N GLU A 7 6.08 26.88 -5.70
CA GLU A 7 5.44 26.56 -4.43
C GLU A 7 3.92 26.55 -4.64
N SER A 8 3.36 25.40 -5.03
CA SER A 8 1.93 25.15 -4.86
C SER A 8 1.70 24.83 -3.39
N GLY A 9 1.05 25.76 -2.68
CA GLY A 9 0.81 25.72 -1.25
C GLY A 9 0.01 24.49 -0.83
N TYR A 10 0.70 23.50 -0.26
CA TYR A 10 0.08 22.39 0.45
C TYR A 10 -0.59 22.92 1.72
N ASN A 11 -1.92 23.01 1.71
CA ASN A 11 -2.69 23.43 2.88
C ASN A 11 -3.09 22.21 3.72
N SER A 12 -2.26 21.86 4.71
CA SER A 12 -2.45 20.74 5.65
C SER A 12 -3.54 20.96 6.71
N SER A 13 -4.34 22.03 6.60
CA SER A 13 -5.22 22.51 7.67
C SER A 13 -6.56 21.79 7.81
N VAL A 14 -6.89 20.83 6.92
CA VAL A 14 -8.14 20.06 7.05
C VAL A 14 -7.89 18.83 7.93
N PRO A 15 -8.52 18.72 9.11
CA PRO A 15 -8.27 17.62 10.04
C PRO A 15 -8.74 16.28 9.47
N LEU A 16 -7.94 15.24 9.70
CA LEU A 16 -8.32 13.85 9.43
C LEU A 16 -9.51 13.46 10.33
N PRO A 17 -10.44 12.61 9.85
CA PRO A 17 -11.61 12.23 10.63
C PRO A 17 -11.22 11.41 11.87
N SER A 18 -11.78 11.76 13.04
CA SER A 18 -11.64 10.99 14.29
C SER A 18 -12.74 9.94 14.43
N SER A 19 -12.43 8.79 15.05
CA SER A 19 -13.31 7.61 15.15
C SER A 19 -14.57 7.76 16.03
N SER A 20 -14.79 8.90 16.70
CA SER A 20 -15.82 9.04 17.76
C SER A 20 -17.08 9.83 17.39
N GLN A 21 -17.33 10.14 16.11
CA GLN A 21 -18.46 11.00 15.69
C GLN A 21 -19.36 10.32 14.66
N PHE A 22 -20.18 9.36 15.09
CA PHE A 22 -21.16 8.69 14.21
C PHE A 22 -22.55 8.62 14.87
N ASP A 23 -23.56 9.15 14.18
CA ASP A 23 -24.98 8.88 14.42
C ASP A 23 -25.54 8.16 13.18
N PRO A 24 -25.91 6.87 13.29
CA PRO A 24 -26.31 6.02 12.16
C PRO A 24 -27.76 6.23 11.68
N SER A 25 -28.48 7.26 12.14
CA SER A 25 -29.95 7.34 11.98
C SER A 25 -30.49 8.14 10.78
N VAL A 26 -29.65 8.66 9.88
CA VAL A 26 -30.15 9.48 8.75
C VAL A 26 -30.41 8.63 7.50
N VAL A 27 -31.68 8.48 7.11
CA VAL A 27 -32.12 7.75 5.90
C VAL A 27 -32.75 8.72 4.89
N LEU A 28 -32.37 8.64 3.60
CA LEU A 28 -32.91 9.43 2.48
C LEU A 28 -33.72 8.56 1.48
N PRO A 29 -34.63 9.14 0.65
CA PRO A 29 -35.62 8.38 -0.13
C PRO A 29 -35.12 7.72 -1.42
N SER A 30 -35.76 6.59 -1.81
CA SER A 30 -35.22 5.60 -2.76
C SER A 30 -35.30 5.89 -4.27
N SER A 31 -36.17 6.76 -4.78
CA SER A 31 -36.31 6.99 -6.24
C SER A 31 -35.29 7.98 -6.82
N SER A 32 -34.66 8.79 -5.96
CA SER A 32 -33.54 9.68 -6.30
C SER A 32 -32.18 8.99 -6.19
N LEU A 33 -32.13 7.77 -5.63
CA LEU A 33 -30.88 7.03 -5.45
C LEU A 33 -30.29 6.64 -6.81
N THR A 34 -31.03 5.96 -7.70
CA THR A 34 -30.44 5.40 -8.92
C THR A 34 -29.84 6.42 -9.89
N TYR A 35 -30.47 7.59 -10.06
CA TYR A 35 -29.93 8.65 -10.92
C TYR A 35 -28.75 9.37 -10.28
N ARG A 36 -28.83 9.66 -8.97
CA ARG A 36 -27.72 10.26 -8.20
C ARG A 36 -26.52 9.32 -8.15
N ASP A 37 -26.76 8.03 -7.91
CA ASP A 37 -25.76 6.98 -7.88
C ASP A 37 -25.06 6.88 -9.25
N SER A 38 -25.81 6.95 -10.36
CA SER A 38 -25.22 6.95 -11.71
C SER A 38 -24.37 8.19 -12.03
N ILE A 39 -24.78 9.38 -11.57
CA ILE A 39 -24.00 10.61 -11.75
C ILE A 39 -22.75 10.58 -10.87
N GLN A 40 -22.88 10.07 -9.66
CA GLN A 40 -21.78 9.90 -8.73
C GLN A 40 -20.78 8.87 -9.28
N GLU A 41 -21.25 7.76 -9.84
CA GLU A 41 -20.42 6.75 -10.49
C GLU A 41 -19.63 7.31 -11.68
N VAL A 42 -20.29 8.03 -12.61
CA VAL A 42 -19.61 8.70 -13.74
C VAL A 42 -18.62 9.77 -13.26
N GLY A 43 -18.96 10.52 -12.21
CA GLY A 43 -18.04 11.46 -11.57
C GLY A 43 -16.81 10.77 -10.98
N MET A 44 -17.00 9.62 -10.34
CA MET A 44 -15.94 8.83 -9.71
C MET A 44 -15.04 8.12 -10.74
N GLU A 45 -15.58 7.60 -11.83
CA GLU A 45 -14.78 7.06 -12.95
C GLU A 45 -13.90 8.14 -13.57
N THR A 46 -14.44 9.36 -13.71
CA THR A 46 -13.68 10.51 -14.19
C THR A 46 -12.52 10.85 -13.24
N LEU A 47 -12.73 10.73 -11.92
CA LEU A 47 -11.67 10.92 -10.93
C LEU A 47 -10.62 9.81 -10.99
N ASP A 48 -11.01 8.55 -11.17
CA ASP A 48 -10.06 7.43 -11.26
C ASP A 48 -9.08 7.60 -12.42
N LYS A 49 -9.61 8.00 -13.59
CA LYS A 49 -8.78 8.34 -14.75
C LYS A 49 -7.92 9.58 -14.47
N LEU A 50 -8.47 10.61 -13.83
CA LEU A 50 -7.70 11.82 -13.52
C LEU A 50 -6.55 11.52 -12.55
N ILE A 51 -6.69 10.57 -11.63
CA ILE A 51 -5.58 10.14 -10.75
C ILE A 51 -4.43 9.56 -11.58
N GLU A 52 -4.75 8.78 -12.61
CA GLU A 52 -3.75 8.16 -13.50
C GLU A 52 -3.09 9.17 -14.43
N ASP A 53 -3.85 10.13 -14.95
CA ASP A 53 -3.35 11.16 -15.86
C ASP A 53 -2.63 12.33 -15.14
N ASN A 54 -3.13 12.73 -13.97
CA ASN A 54 -2.62 13.85 -13.18
C ASN A 54 -3.08 13.76 -11.70
N ALA A 55 -2.37 12.94 -10.92
CA ALA A 55 -2.69 12.68 -9.52
C ALA A 55 -2.79 13.94 -8.66
N GLN A 56 -1.93 14.95 -8.89
CA GLN A 56 -1.96 16.20 -8.13
C GLN A 56 -3.26 16.97 -8.35
N LYS A 57 -3.68 17.13 -9.62
CA LYS A 57 -4.95 17.80 -9.93
C LYS A 57 -6.13 17.02 -9.36
N ALA A 58 -6.14 15.68 -9.48
CA ALA A 58 -7.18 14.84 -8.90
C ALA A 58 -7.30 15.05 -7.39
N TYR A 59 -6.16 15.04 -6.69
CA TYR A 59 -6.10 15.29 -5.25
C TYR A 59 -6.66 16.67 -4.91
N ASP A 60 -6.24 17.74 -5.59
CA ASP A 60 -6.70 19.10 -5.31
C ASP A 60 -8.22 19.27 -5.51
N ASP A 61 -8.77 18.68 -6.58
CA ASP A 61 -10.20 18.71 -6.86
C ASP A 61 -10.99 17.92 -5.79
N MET A 62 -10.53 16.72 -5.43
CA MET A 62 -11.15 15.91 -4.37
C MET A 62 -11.04 16.56 -2.98
N LYS A 63 -9.95 17.28 -2.69
CA LYS A 63 -9.78 18.02 -1.43
C LYS A 63 -10.77 19.17 -1.30
N LYS A 64 -11.11 19.85 -2.40
CA LYS A 64 -12.17 20.86 -2.42
C LYS A 64 -13.53 20.22 -2.13
N MET A 65 -13.85 19.12 -2.81
CA MET A 65 -15.09 18.35 -2.57
C MET A 65 -15.19 17.88 -1.10
N TYR A 66 -14.08 17.42 -0.54
CA TYR A 66 -13.98 17.01 0.86
C TYR A 66 -14.23 18.17 1.82
N ALA A 67 -13.67 19.36 1.55
CA ALA A 67 -13.86 20.56 2.38
C ALA A 67 -15.28 21.14 2.30
N GLU A 68 -15.95 21.01 1.14
CA GLU A 68 -17.29 21.57 0.88
C GLU A 68 -18.45 20.70 1.42
N GLY A 69 -18.16 19.61 2.12
CA GLY A 69 -19.16 18.81 2.84
C GLY A 69 -19.36 17.38 2.33
N SER A 70 -18.62 16.93 1.30
CA SER A 70 -18.55 15.51 0.90
C SER A 70 -17.59 14.70 1.79
N SER A 71 -17.32 15.19 3.01
CA SER A 71 -16.20 14.77 3.87
C SER A 71 -16.26 13.34 4.38
N LYS A 72 -17.32 12.59 4.08
CA LYS A 72 -17.54 11.24 4.64
C LYS A 72 -17.98 10.21 3.60
N ASP A 73 -17.90 10.52 2.30
CA ASP A 73 -18.17 9.49 1.27
C ASP A 73 -16.97 8.52 1.19
N PRO A 74 -17.14 7.21 1.52
CA PRO A 74 -16.06 6.25 1.40
C PRO A 74 -15.48 6.19 -0.03
N GLU A 75 -16.27 6.45 -1.07
CA GLU A 75 -15.81 6.45 -2.47
C GLU A 75 -14.83 7.59 -2.77
N LEU A 76 -15.02 8.76 -2.15
CA LEU A 76 -14.08 9.87 -2.25
C LEU A 76 -12.81 9.62 -1.43
N LEU A 77 -12.97 9.05 -0.23
CA LEU A 77 -11.88 8.86 0.73
C LEU A 77 -10.83 7.87 0.23
N TRP A 78 -11.22 6.70 -0.30
CA TRP A 78 -10.21 5.76 -0.80
C TRP A 78 -9.48 6.32 -2.02
N ARG A 79 -10.15 7.13 -2.86
CA ARG A 79 -9.55 7.82 -4.01
C ARG A 79 -8.58 8.91 -3.61
N LEU A 80 -8.88 9.69 -2.57
CA LEU A 80 -7.92 10.60 -1.94
C LEU A 80 -6.68 9.83 -1.47
N GLY A 81 -6.87 8.67 -0.84
CA GLY A 81 -5.78 7.76 -0.48
C GLY A 81 -4.95 7.31 -1.70
N LYS A 82 -5.60 6.84 -2.77
CA LYS A 82 -4.95 6.44 -4.04
C LYS A 82 -4.17 7.61 -4.65
N ALA A 83 -4.73 8.82 -4.67
CA ALA A 83 -4.07 10.00 -5.19
C ALA A 83 -2.83 10.35 -4.36
N CYS A 84 -2.91 10.35 -3.03
CA CYS A 84 -1.75 10.51 -2.16
C CYS A 84 -0.64 9.48 -2.47
N HIS A 85 -1.02 8.21 -2.66
CA HIS A 85 -0.06 7.15 -3.01
C HIS A 85 0.62 7.43 -4.36
N SER A 86 -0.15 7.84 -5.36
CA SER A 86 0.36 8.16 -6.70
C SER A 86 1.26 9.39 -6.71
N ILE A 87 0.96 10.42 -5.91
CA ILE A 87 1.86 11.59 -5.79
C ILE A 87 3.13 11.19 -5.01
N ALA A 88 2.99 10.33 -3.99
CA ALA A 88 4.12 9.87 -3.20
C ALA A 88 5.13 9.02 -4.00
N SER A 89 4.71 8.34 -5.09
CA SER A 89 5.64 7.59 -5.93
C SER A 89 6.62 8.47 -6.70
N ASP A 90 6.27 9.73 -6.96
CA ASP A 90 7.13 10.68 -7.69
C ASP A 90 8.28 11.24 -6.82
N TYR A 91 8.23 11.00 -5.51
CA TYR A 91 9.24 11.45 -4.58
C TYR A 91 10.18 10.32 -4.18
N ASP A 92 11.45 10.66 -3.99
CA ASP A 92 12.45 9.74 -3.44
C ASP A 92 12.11 9.32 -2.00
N ARG A 93 12.63 8.15 -1.60
CA ARG A 93 12.36 7.56 -0.28
C ARG A 93 12.70 8.50 0.89
N MET A 94 13.77 9.28 0.76
CA MET A 94 14.25 10.21 1.80
C MET A 94 13.54 11.57 1.78
N ASN A 95 12.70 11.84 0.78
CA ASN A 95 12.00 13.10 0.67
C ASN A 95 10.93 13.21 1.78
N PRO A 96 10.94 14.27 2.63
CA PRO A 96 9.94 14.47 3.66
C PRO A 96 8.51 14.48 3.12
N LYS A 97 8.30 14.94 1.88
CA LYS A 97 6.98 15.00 1.27
C LYS A 97 6.36 13.64 1.03
N LYS A 98 7.19 12.64 0.67
CA LYS A 98 6.75 11.25 0.53
C LYS A 98 6.14 10.73 1.82
N LYS A 99 6.82 10.98 2.95
CA LYS A 99 6.33 10.60 4.29
C LYS A 99 4.99 11.25 4.60
N GLU A 100 4.85 12.55 4.37
CA GLU A 100 3.59 13.27 4.61
C GLU A 100 2.42 12.66 3.82
N LEU A 101 2.62 12.46 2.50
CA LEU A 101 1.59 11.93 1.62
C LEU A 101 1.21 10.49 1.96
N VAL A 102 2.18 9.64 2.31
CA VAL A 102 1.90 8.25 2.73
C VAL A 102 1.07 8.23 4.01
N LEU A 103 1.40 9.09 4.99
CA LEU A 103 0.65 9.17 6.25
C LEU A 103 -0.74 9.78 6.07
N GLU A 104 -0.88 10.79 5.21
CA GLU A 104 -2.19 11.38 4.87
C GLU A 104 -3.07 10.34 4.14
N GLY A 105 -2.52 9.67 3.13
CA GLY A 105 -3.22 8.65 2.35
C GLY A 105 -3.73 7.50 3.24
N ARG A 106 -2.91 7.05 4.21
CA ARG A 106 -3.36 6.09 5.22
C ARG A 106 -4.57 6.59 5.99
N GLY A 107 -4.56 7.86 6.42
CA GLY A 107 -5.67 8.47 7.14
C GLY A 107 -6.99 8.37 6.36
N TYR A 108 -6.99 8.77 5.09
CA TYR A 108 -8.20 8.66 4.25
C TYR A 108 -8.63 7.21 4.01
N ALA A 109 -7.69 6.31 3.70
CA ALA A 109 -8.02 4.92 3.40
C ALA A 109 -8.58 4.17 4.62
N GLN A 110 -8.05 4.43 5.82
CA GLN A 110 -8.60 3.88 7.07
C GLN A 110 -9.98 4.47 7.39
N ALA A 111 -10.21 5.76 7.11
CA ALA A 111 -11.53 6.36 7.24
C ALA A 111 -12.54 5.72 6.29
N ALA A 112 -12.16 5.50 5.02
CA ALA A 112 -12.99 4.81 4.04
C ALA A 112 -13.36 3.39 4.51
N ALA A 113 -12.38 2.62 4.99
CA ALA A 113 -12.61 1.26 5.49
C ALA A 113 -13.46 1.24 6.77
N SER A 114 -13.35 2.26 7.63
CA SER A 114 -14.21 2.37 8.82
C SER A 114 -15.69 2.63 8.48
N LEU A 115 -15.96 3.20 7.30
CA LEU A 115 -17.31 3.46 6.79
C LEU A 115 -17.86 2.27 5.99
N ASN A 116 -17.01 1.57 5.24
CA ASN A 116 -17.41 0.42 4.43
C ASN A 116 -16.23 -0.54 4.19
N ASP A 117 -16.17 -1.60 5.00
CA ASP A 117 -15.17 -2.67 4.89
C ASP A 117 -15.67 -3.89 4.09
N HIS A 118 -16.77 -3.73 3.32
CA HIS A 118 -17.34 -4.79 2.48
C HIS A 118 -17.04 -4.58 0.98
N LYS A 119 -16.35 -3.50 0.62
CA LYS A 119 -15.89 -3.26 -0.76
C LYS A 119 -14.41 -3.57 -0.89
N PHE A 120 -14.11 -4.43 -1.86
CA PHE A 120 -12.74 -4.87 -2.14
C PHE A 120 -11.79 -3.70 -2.39
N ILE A 121 -12.17 -2.71 -3.21
CA ILE A 121 -11.30 -1.59 -3.57
C ILE A 121 -10.93 -0.74 -2.34
N ILE A 122 -11.85 -0.57 -1.39
CA ILE A 122 -11.62 0.15 -0.14
C ILE A 122 -10.63 -0.62 0.73
N LEU A 123 -10.89 -1.92 0.95
CA LEU A 123 -9.99 -2.78 1.73
C LEU A 123 -8.60 -2.87 1.11
N LYS A 124 -8.51 -2.94 -0.23
CA LYS A 124 -7.24 -2.96 -0.97
C LYS A 124 -6.42 -1.71 -0.68
N TRP A 125 -6.99 -0.52 -0.87
CA TRP A 125 -6.26 0.73 -0.60
C TRP A 125 -5.97 0.94 0.88
N ALA A 126 -6.86 0.52 1.78
CA ALA A 126 -6.62 0.54 3.22
C ALA A 126 -5.44 -0.36 3.62
N ALA A 127 -5.34 -1.57 3.06
CA ALA A 127 -4.21 -2.46 3.26
C ALA A 127 -2.92 -1.86 2.69
N ILE A 128 -2.94 -1.38 1.44
CA ILE A 128 -1.78 -0.79 0.76
C ILE A 128 -1.20 0.37 1.58
N LEU A 129 -2.03 1.36 1.90
CA LEU A 129 -1.59 2.59 2.55
C LEU A 129 -1.23 2.38 4.03
N THR A 130 -1.92 1.47 4.72
CA THR A 130 -1.54 1.09 6.09
C THR A 130 -0.18 0.38 6.10
N GLY A 131 0.05 -0.54 5.16
CA GLY A 131 1.33 -1.24 5.01
C GLY A 131 2.48 -0.30 4.68
N SER A 132 2.32 0.56 3.67
CA SER A 132 3.34 1.54 3.26
C SER A 132 3.70 2.53 4.37
N ALA A 133 2.74 2.95 5.20
CA ALA A 133 3.00 3.85 6.32
C ALA A 133 3.93 3.25 7.39
N THR A 134 4.02 1.91 7.48
CA THR A 134 4.87 1.25 8.49
C THR A 134 6.37 1.49 8.29
N ASP A 135 6.78 2.00 7.12
CA ASP A 135 8.16 2.39 6.84
C ASP A 135 8.52 3.77 7.42
N TYR A 136 7.53 4.55 7.90
CA TYR A 136 7.69 5.94 8.33
C TYR A 136 7.32 6.22 9.79
N VAL A 137 6.86 5.19 10.53
CA VAL A 137 6.39 5.30 11.91
C VAL A 137 7.28 4.52 12.87
N GLY A 138 7.21 4.87 14.16
CA GLY A 138 7.99 4.20 15.21
C GLY A 138 7.53 2.75 15.46
N THR A 139 8.39 1.96 16.11
CA THR A 139 8.14 0.53 16.39
C THR A 139 6.80 0.25 17.06
N LYS A 140 6.41 1.05 18.05
CA LYS A 140 5.13 0.89 18.75
C LYS A 140 3.93 1.00 17.80
N GLU A 141 3.88 2.07 17.02
CA GLU A 141 2.80 2.30 16.05
C GLU A 141 2.83 1.23 14.95
N LYS A 142 4.01 0.81 14.48
CA LYS A 142 4.15 -0.27 13.50
C LYS A 142 3.50 -1.58 13.99
N ILE A 143 3.66 -1.90 15.27
CA ILE A 143 3.04 -3.06 15.90
C ILE A 143 1.51 -2.91 15.93
N GLU A 144 0.99 -1.77 16.40
CA GLU A 144 -0.44 -1.49 16.47
C GLU A 144 -1.10 -1.54 15.07
N GLN A 145 -0.46 -0.91 14.09
CA GLN A 145 -0.92 -0.87 12.70
C GLN A 145 -0.77 -2.22 11.98
N GLY A 146 0.11 -3.10 12.44
CA GLY A 146 0.29 -4.44 11.87
C GLY A 146 -0.99 -5.28 11.93
N ASN A 147 -1.74 -5.21 13.04
CA ASN A 147 -3.02 -5.91 13.19
C ASN A 147 -4.10 -5.31 12.27
N VAL A 148 -4.15 -3.98 12.18
CA VAL A 148 -5.10 -3.25 11.32
C VAL A 148 -4.84 -3.60 9.85
N PHE A 149 -3.58 -3.53 9.43
CA PHE A 149 -3.11 -3.95 8.12
C PHE A 149 -3.53 -5.39 7.80
N LYS A 150 -3.26 -6.34 8.71
CA LYS A 150 -3.56 -7.75 8.49
C LYS A 150 -5.06 -8.01 8.34
N SER A 151 -5.89 -7.31 9.13
CA SER A 151 -7.35 -7.38 9.03
C SER A 151 -7.85 -6.95 7.64
N TYR A 152 -7.39 -5.80 7.12
CA TYR A 152 -7.76 -5.35 5.77
C TYR A 152 -7.26 -6.30 4.69
N LEU A 153 -6.01 -6.73 4.81
CA LEU A 153 -5.36 -7.63 3.86
C LEU A 153 -6.08 -8.96 3.72
N ASP A 154 -6.44 -9.59 4.85
CA ASP A 154 -7.10 -10.90 4.86
C ASP A 154 -8.53 -10.80 4.32
N LYS A 155 -9.28 -9.76 4.69
CA LYS A 155 -10.61 -9.51 4.12
C LYS A 155 -10.54 -9.30 2.62
N ALA A 156 -9.61 -8.48 2.14
CA ALA A 156 -9.47 -8.20 0.71
C ALA A 156 -9.07 -9.45 -0.09
N LEU A 157 -8.12 -10.24 0.41
CA LEU A 157 -7.70 -11.49 -0.24
C LEU A 157 -8.75 -12.60 -0.17
N ALA A 158 -9.70 -12.53 0.79
CA ALA A 158 -10.87 -13.41 0.79
C ALA A 158 -11.88 -13.04 -0.33
N MET A 159 -11.90 -11.78 -0.76
CA MET A 159 -12.76 -11.31 -1.86
C MET A 159 -12.10 -11.54 -3.23
N ASP A 160 -10.80 -11.26 -3.35
CA ASP A 160 -10.00 -11.56 -4.54
C ASP A 160 -8.64 -12.13 -4.12
N SER A 161 -8.54 -13.46 -4.22
CA SER A 161 -7.33 -14.19 -3.83
C SER A 161 -6.17 -14.06 -4.83
N LYS A 162 -6.37 -13.37 -5.96
CA LYS A 162 -5.37 -13.23 -7.03
C LYS A 162 -4.86 -11.79 -7.17
N GLU A 163 -5.29 -10.88 -6.29
CA GLU A 163 -4.80 -9.51 -6.31
C GLU A 163 -3.30 -9.49 -5.99
N TYR A 164 -2.49 -9.21 -7.02
CA TYR A 164 -1.04 -9.40 -6.96
C TYR A 164 -0.35 -8.47 -5.95
N SER A 165 -0.84 -7.25 -5.75
CA SER A 165 -0.25 -6.29 -4.82
C SER A 165 -0.49 -6.71 -3.36
N LEU A 166 -1.68 -7.26 -3.07
CA LEU A 166 -2.03 -7.79 -1.75
C LEU A 166 -1.31 -9.11 -1.47
N LEU A 167 -1.20 -10.00 -2.46
CA LEU A 167 -0.36 -11.20 -2.34
C LEU A 167 1.08 -10.83 -2.01
N HIS A 168 1.67 -9.89 -2.76
CA HIS A 168 3.01 -9.39 -2.47
C HIS A 168 3.13 -8.81 -1.05
N MET A 169 2.14 -8.03 -0.59
CA MET A 169 2.13 -7.47 0.76
C MET A 169 2.04 -8.55 1.85
N ARG A 170 1.23 -9.60 1.66
CA ARG A 170 1.18 -10.75 2.56
C ARG A 170 2.50 -11.53 2.56
N GLY A 171 3.11 -11.67 1.39
CA GLY A 171 4.44 -12.25 1.23
C GLY A 171 5.51 -11.47 2.00
N ARG A 172 5.53 -10.13 1.88
CA ARG A 172 6.45 -9.25 2.64
C ARG A 172 6.25 -9.39 4.14
N TYR A 173 5.00 -9.39 4.60
CA TYR A 173 4.68 -9.62 6.00
C TYR A 173 5.21 -10.97 6.50
N ALA A 174 4.92 -12.07 5.78
CA ALA A 174 5.37 -13.41 6.13
C ALA A 174 6.90 -13.52 6.12
N TYR A 175 7.58 -12.94 5.12
CA TYR A 175 9.03 -12.91 5.03
C TYR A 175 9.66 -12.16 6.21
N SER A 176 9.12 -11.00 6.59
CA SER A 176 9.59 -10.24 7.74
C SER A 176 9.42 -11.02 9.05
N VAL A 177 8.24 -11.61 9.28
CA VAL A 177 7.93 -12.40 10.49
C VAL A 177 8.82 -13.64 10.59
N ALA A 178 9.01 -14.37 9.49
CA ALA A 178 9.87 -15.55 9.45
C ALA A 178 11.32 -15.22 9.83
N ASN A 179 11.82 -14.06 9.39
CA ASN A 179 13.20 -13.62 9.60
C ASN A 179 13.46 -12.84 10.90
N LEU A 180 12.45 -12.61 11.76
CA LEU A 180 12.68 -12.00 13.07
C LEU A 180 13.69 -12.83 13.89
N SER A 181 14.70 -12.22 14.49
CA SER A 181 15.59 -12.88 15.44
C SER A 181 14.81 -13.33 16.69
N TRP A 182 15.39 -14.26 17.46
CA TRP A 182 14.79 -14.72 18.73
C TRP A 182 14.53 -13.55 19.71
N LEU A 183 15.43 -12.56 19.73
CA LEU A 183 15.29 -11.35 20.54
C LEU A 183 14.14 -10.47 20.03
N GLU A 184 14.02 -10.27 18.72
CA GLU A 184 12.91 -9.50 18.12
C GLU A 184 11.56 -10.19 18.32
N ARG A 185 11.49 -11.52 18.23
CA ARG A 185 10.27 -12.29 18.55
C ARG A 185 9.86 -12.13 20.01
N LYS A 186 10.83 -12.16 20.93
CA LYS A 186 10.56 -11.97 22.37
C LYS A 186 10.12 -10.55 22.69
N ALA A 187 10.69 -9.55 22.02
CA ALA A 187 10.23 -8.17 22.13
C ALA A 187 8.81 -8.01 21.57
N ALA A 188 8.51 -8.61 20.42
CA ALA A 188 7.18 -8.63 19.83
C ALA A 188 6.14 -9.28 20.77
N ALA A 189 6.49 -10.36 21.48
CA ALA A 189 5.62 -11.02 22.46
C ALA A 189 5.20 -10.12 23.64
N ALA A 190 5.98 -9.06 23.94
CA ALA A 190 5.60 -8.11 24.97
C ALA A 190 4.49 -7.15 24.51
N PHE A 191 4.32 -6.99 23.19
CA PHE A 191 3.31 -6.11 22.59
C PHE A 191 2.13 -6.89 22.00
N PHE A 192 2.34 -8.14 21.59
CA PHE A 192 1.30 -9.03 21.07
C PHE A 192 0.99 -10.15 22.07
N ALA A 193 -0.29 -10.41 22.33
CA ALA A 193 -0.70 -11.53 23.18
C ALA A 193 -0.17 -12.88 22.66
N THR A 194 0.04 -13.01 21.35
CA THR A 194 0.76 -14.11 20.72
C THR A 194 1.62 -13.54 19.59
N PRO A 195 2.93 -13.79 19.57
CA PRO A 195 3.80 -13.34 18.48
C PRO A 195 3.26 -13.82 17.13
N PRO A 196 3.34 -13.01 16.06
CA PRO A 196 2.97 -13.49 14.74
C PRO A 196 3.91 -14.62 14.32
N GLU A 197 3.34 -15.67 13.74
CA GLU A 197 4.07 -16.78 13.16
C GLU A 197 3.85 -16.79 11.64
N ALA A 198 4.93 -16.97 10.90
CA ALA A 198 4.93 -17.15 9.46
C ALA A 198 6.22 -17.84 9.01
N THR A 199 6.18 -18.43 7.83
CA THR A 199 7.26 -19.19 7.23
C THR A 199 7.74 -18.57 5.92
N ILE A 200 8.98 -18.87 5.54
CA ILE A 200 9.50 -18.49 4.22
C ILE A 200 8.70 -19.17 3.09
N ASP A 201 8.12 -20.35 3.33
CA ASP A 201 7.28 -21.06 2.36
C ASP A 201 5.95 -20.34 2.07
N GLU A 202 5.33 -19.77 3.10
CA GLU A 202 4.14 -18.94 2.92
C GLU A 202 4.47 -17.67 2.13
N ALA A 203 5.59 -17.02 2.46
CA ALA A 203 6.04 -15.84 1.74
C ALA A 203 6.31 -16.16 0.25
N LEU A 204 7.07 -17.21 -0.02
CA LEU A 204 7.40 -17.65 -1.37
C LEU A 204 6.15 -17.99 -2.19
N ARG A 205 5.18 -18.69 -1.60
CA ARG A 205 3.91 -19.02 -2.26
C ARG A 205 3.19 -17.77 -2.76
N ASP A 206 3.07 -16.76 -1.90
CA ASP A 206 2.39 -15.53 -2.25
C ASP A 206 3.15 -14.71 -3.30
N PHE A 207 4.48 -14.63 -3.19
CA PHE A 207 5.28 -13.92 -4.19
C PHE A 207 5.22 -14.60 -5.57
N LEU A 208 5.25 -15.94 -5.63
CA LEU A 208 5.07 -16.68 -6.89
C LEU A 208 3.68 -16.44 -7.48
N ALA A 209 2.63 -16.50 -6.66
CA ALA A 209 1.27 -16.22 -7.10
C ALA A 209 1.10 -14.77 -7.61
N ALA A 210 1.76 -13.80 -6.96
CA ALA A 210 1.80 -12.42 -7.44
C ALA A 210 2.54 -12.31 -8.80
N ASN A 211 3.63 -13.05 -8.98
CA ASN A 211 4.42 -13.06 -10.22
C ASN A 211 3.67 -13.68 -11.40
N ASP A 212 2.82 -14.69 -11.14
CA ASP A 212 1.98 -15.30 -12.17
C ASP A 212 0.97 -14.31 -12.76
N VAL A 213 0.54 -13.32 -11.97
CA VAL A 213 -0.41 -12.28 -12.37
C VAL A 213 0.30 -11.05 -12.93
N ARG A 214 1.33 -10.54 -12.24
CA ARG A 214 2.14 -9.38 -12.67
C ARG A 214 3.60 -9.77 -12.84
N LYS A 215 3.94 -10.16 -14.07
CA LYS A 215 5.32 -10.48 -14.47
C LYS A 215 6.18 -9.21 -14.59
N GLY A 216 7.49 -9.36 -14.39
CA GLY A 216 8.44 -8.26 -14.57
C GLY A 216 8.43 -7.21 -13.45
N TRP A 217 7.73 -7.45 -12.34
CA TRP A 217 7.80 -6.56 -11.18
C TRP A 217 9.06 -6.86 -10.37
N ILE A 218 10.07 -5.98 -10.50
CA ILE A 218 11.42 -6.17 -9.97
C ILE A 218 11.40 -6.49 -8.46
N GLU A 219 10.67 -5.69 -7.66
CA GLU A 219 10.60 -5.90 -6.20
C GLU A 219 10.11 -7.32 -5.86
N ASN A 220 9.03 -7.77 -6.51
CA ASN A 220 8.47 -9.09 -6.26
C ASN A 220 9.45 -10.21 -6.64
N ILE A 221 10.11 -10.10 -7.80
CA ILE A 221 11.10 -11.08 -8.27
C ILE A 221 12.28 -11.17 -7.30
N VAL A 222 12.79 -10.04 -6.81
CA VAL A 222 13.88 -10.02 -5.83
C VAL A 222 13.45 -10.68 -4.51
N TYR A 223 12.20 -10.47 -4.06
CA TYR A 223 11.67 -11.18 -2.89
C TYR A 223 11.54 -12.70 -3.09
N ILE A 224 11.19 -13.16 -4.30
CA ILE A 224 11.21 -14.59 -4.64
C ILE A 224 12.63 -15.15 -4.48
N ALA A 225 13.63 -14.47 -5.06
CA ALA A 225 15.02 -14.86 -4.93
C ALA A 225 15.49 -14.92 -3.47
N ARG A 226 15.16 -13.89 -2.67
CA ARG A 226 15.45 -13.87 -1.23
C ARG A 226 14.86 -15.07 -0.50
N CYS A 227 13.63 -15.46 -0.82
CA CYS A 227 13.00 -16.64 -0.22
C CYS A 227 13.76 -17.92 -0.57
N TYR A 228 14.13 -18.12 -1.84
CA TYR A 228 14.93 -19.30 -2.24
C TYR A 228 16.32 -19.31 -1.56
N ILE A 229 16.97 -18.15 -1.41
CA ILE A 229 18.23 -18.04 -0.65
C ILE A 229 18.04 -18.44 0.80
N ALA A 230 16.98 -17.95 1.47
CA ALA A 230 16.68 -18.31 2.86
C ALA A 230 16.38 -19.82 3.00
N LYS A 231 15.82 -20.45 1.97
CA LYS A 231 15.61 -21.89 1.88
C LYS A 231 16.86 -22.69 1.47
N LYS A 232 18.00 -22.02 1.21
CA LYS A 232 19.25 -22.60 0.70
C LYS A 232 19.10 -23.30 -0.67
N ASP A 233 18.13 -22.86 -1.46
CA ASP A 233 17.91 -23.32 -2.83
C ASP A 233 18.57 -22.35 -3.83
N SER A 234 19.90 -22.47 -3.96
CA SER A 234 20.68 -21.59 -4.83
C SER A 234 20.25 -21.70 -6.30
N LYS A 235 19.80 -22.89 -6.75
CA LYS A 235 19.39 -23.10 -8.14
C LYS A 235 18.23 -22.21 -8.52
N ASN A 236 17.16 -22.21 -7.72
CA ASN A 236 16.01 -21.35 -7.99
C ASN A 236 16.32 -19.88 -7.70
N ALA A 237 17.10 -19.58 -6.66
CA ALA A 237 17.53 -18.20 -6.40
C ALA A 237 18.22 -17.57 -7.62
N VAL A 238 19.16 -18.28 -8.25
CA VAL A 238 19.90 -17.81 -9.43
C VAL A 238 18.98 -17.56 -10.62
N ILE A 239 17.90 -18.33 -10.80
CA ILE A 239 16.92 -18.10 -11.88
C ILE A 239 16.27 -16.73 -11.72
N TYR A 240 15.70 -16.44 -10.55
CA TYR A 240 14.99 -15.19 -10.31
C TYR A 240 15.94 -13.98 -10.19
N LEU A 241 17.16 -14.15 -9.68
CA LEU A 241 18.17 -13.09 -9.72
C LEU A 241 18.55 -12.72 -11.15
N ASN A 242 18.75 -13.70 -12.03
CA ASN A 242 19.02 -13.46 -13.44
C ASN A 242 17.83 -12.82 -14.17
N GLU A 243 16.60 -13.13 -13.76
CA GLU A 243 15.40 -12.46 -14.25
C GLU A 243 15.40 -10.98 -13.85
N ALA A 244 15.61 -10.67 -12.56
CA ALA A 244 15.60 -9.30 -12.05
C ALA A 244 16.64 -8.40 -12.73
N ILE A 245 17.89 -8.86 -12.91
CA ILE A 245 18.97 -8.04 -13.48
C ILE A 245 18.82 -7.76 -14.99
N LYS A 246 17.90 -8.46 -15.68
CA LYS A 246 17.61 -8.24 -17.10
C LYS A 246 16.50 -7.20 -17.32
N LEU A 247 15.81 -6.81 -16.26
CA LEU A 247 14.77 -5.79 -16.32
C LEU A 247 15.39 -4.40 -16.28
N GLU A 248 14.69 -3.43 -16.88
CA GLU A 248 15.08 -2.02 -16.85
C GLU A 248 14.40 -1.34 -15.66
N ALA A 249 15.20 -0.74 -14.77
CA ALA A 249 14.67 0.02 -13.64
C ALA A 249 14.07 1.34 -14.12
N THR A 250 12.88 1.66 -13.59
CA THR A 250 12.15 2.88 -13.89
C THR A 250 12.35 3.99 -12.86
N ASP A 251 12.81 3.62 -11.66
CA ASP A 251 13.12 4.55 -10.56
C ASP A 251 14.37 4.11 -9.78
N ASP A 252 14.80 4.92 -8.82
CA ASP A 252 15.98 4.65 -8.00
C ASP A 252 15.79 3.45 -7.05
N SER A 253 14.56 3.17 -6.62
CA SER A 253 14.27 2.01 -5.76
C SER A 253 14.45 0.70 -6.52
N GLU A 254 14.03 0.65 -7.79
CA GLU A 254 14.26 -0.49 -8.67
C GLU A 254 15.74 -0.65 -9.02
N LYS A 255 16.50 0.45 -9.18
CA LYS A 255 17.96 0.38 -9.36
C LYS A 255 18.64 -0.26 -8.14
N GLU A 256 18.27 0.17 -6.94
CA GLU A 256 18.79 -0.43 -5.68
C GLU A 256 18.50 -1.93 -5.61
N LEU A 257 17.29 -2.36 -5.98
CA LEU A 257 16.89 -3.77 -6.00
C LEU A 257 17.67 -4.58 -7.05
N ILE A 258 17.91 -4.03 -8.24
CA ILE A 258 18.74 -4.66 -9.27
C ILE A 258 20.19 -4.80 -8.79
N ASP A 259 20.74 -3.78 -8.15
CA ASP A 259 22.12 -3.83 -7.65
C ASP A 259 22.27 -4.82 -6.48
N GLU A 260 21.26 -4.91 -5.60
CA GLU A 260 21.17 -6.00 -4.65
C GLU A 260 21.15 -7.37 -5.35
N ALA A 261 20.32 -7.53 -6.38
CA ALA A 261 20.23 -8.79 -7.11
C ALA A 261 21.57 -9.20 -7.74
N LYS A 262 22.31 -8.24 -8.33
CA LYS A 262 23.69 -8.46 -8.82
C LYS A 262 24.63 -8.90 -7.70
N GLY A 263 24.53 -8.26 -6.53
CA GLY A 263 25.33 -8.61 -5.34
C GLY A 263 25.04 -10.03 -4.85
N LEU A 264 23.76 -10.40 -4.74
CA LEU A 264 23.33 -11.75 -4.35
C LEU A 264 23.76 -12.79 -5.38
N LEU A 265 23.70 -12.48 -6.68
CA LEU A 265 24.11 -13.40 -7.74
C LEU A 265 25.60 -13.72 -7.67
N LYS A 266 26.45 -12.73 -7.38
CA LYS A 266 27.89 -12.96 -7.14
C LYS A 266 28.16 -13.89 -5.96
N LYS A 267 27.31 -13.86 -4.94
CA LYS A 267 27.45 -14.66 -3.72
C LYS A 267 26.90 -16.09 -3.86
N HIS A 268 25.86 -16.29 -4.67
CA HIS A 268 25.08 -17.52 -4.73
C HIS A 268 25.11 -18.23 -6.10
N GLY A 269 25.73 -17.64 -7.12
CA GLY A 269 25.79 -18.18 -8.49
C GLY A 269 26.99 -19.07 -8.82
N GLY A 270 27.87 -19.34 -7.84
CA GLY A 270 29.06 -20.19 -7.98
C GLY A 270 28.86 -21.61 -7.46
#